data_AF-A0A6N2DWA4-F1
#
_entry.id   AF-A0A6N2DWA4-F1
#
_cell.length_a   1.000
_cell.length_b   1.000
_cell.length_c   1.000
_cell.angle_alpha   90.00
_cell.angle_beta   90.00
_cell.angle_gamma   90.00
#
_symmetry.space_group_name_H-M   'P 1'
#
loop_
_entity.id
_entity.type
_entity.pdbx_description
1 polymer ?
#
loop_
_entity_poly.entity_id
_entity_poly.type
_entity_poly.pdbx_seq_one_letter_code
_entity_poly.pdbx_strand_id
1 'polypeptide(L)'
;MWNDGGQLKTRVGTGSVGPVGIPTGGIIMWSGSIANIPDGWALCDGSNGTPDLRDRFVVGAGSTYAVGATGGAATVALTTAQMPAHTHTGTTNTTGAHTHNYTAAGWGGGSGNFSCCASWGNMTQATTSSGNHSHTFTTAATGSGEAHENRPPYYALAYIMKL
;
A
#
# COMPACT_ATOMS: atom_id res chain seq x y z
N MET A 1 45.45 -7.56 63.31
CA MET A 1 44.36 -7.00 62.50
C MET A 1 44.36 -7.75 61.17
N TRP A 2 43.26 -8.45 60.92
CA TRP A 2 42.82 -9.10 59.67
C TRP A 2 43.72 -10.15 59.01
N ASN A 3 43.34 -11.41 59.25
CA ASN A 3 43.58 -12.56 58.41
C ASN A 3 42.24 -12.83 57.70
N ASP A 4 42.10 -12.52 56.40
CA ASP A 4 40.90 -12.81 55.64
C ASP A 4 41.02 -14.21 55.00
N GLY A 5 40.43 -15.19 55.69
CA GLY A 5 40.29 -16.57 55.23
C GLY A 5 39.43 -16.70 53.96
N GLY A 6 39.96 -16.26 52.82
CA GLY A 6 39.42 -16.50 51.49
C GLY A 6 39.72 -17.92 51.04
N GLN A 7 39.11 -18.93 51.68
CA GLN A 7 38.95 -20.21 51.01
C GLN A 7 38.07 -19.97 49.78
N LEU A 8 38.66 -20.12 48.59
CA LEU A 8 37.89 -20.38 47.38
C LEU A 8 36.88 -21.49 47.74
N LYS A 9 35.60 -21.14 47.80
CA LYS A 9 34.54 -22.13 47.76
C LYS A 9 34.52 -22.70 46.35
N THR A 10 35.49 -23.55 46.03
CA THR A 10 35.33 -24.56 45.00
C THR A 10 34.23 -25.47 45.55
N ARG A 11 32.97 -25.10 45.28
CA ARG A 11 31.88 -26.07 45.30
C ARG A 11 32.20 -27.06 44.19
N VAL A 12 33.08 -28.01 44.45
CA VAL A 12 33.00 -29.34 43.85
C VAL A 12 31.81 -30.01 44.55
N GLY A 13 30.62 -29.46 44.28
CA GLY A 13 29.42 -30.21 44.48
C GLY A 13 29.40 -31.22 43.35
N THR A 14 29.33 -32.49 43.69
CA THR A 14 28.86 -33.57 42.81
C THR A 14 27.37 -33.40 42.49
N GLY A 15 26.92 -32.15 42.29
CA GLY A 15 25.65 -31.87 41.68
C GLY A 15 25.78 -32.33 40.25
N SER A 16 25.06 -33.40 39.92
CA SER A 16 24.67 -33.65 38.54
C SER A 16 24.20 -32.30 38.01
N VAL A 17 24.99 -31.67 37.13
CA VAL A 17 24.44 -30.73 36.19
C VAL A 17 23.49 -31.60 35.37
N GLY A 18 22.24 -31.68 35.81
CA GLY A 18 21.19 -32.25 34.99
C GLY A 18 21.35 -31.63 33.60
N PRO A 19 21.10 -32.39 32.52
CA PRO A 19 21.32 -31.89 31.16
C PRO A 19 20.77 -30.47 31.07
N VAL A 20 21.60 -29.52 30.64
CA VAL A 20 21.22 -28.10 30.51
C VAL A 20 20.15 -28.04 29.41
N GLY A 21 18.93 -28.37 29.81
CA GLY A 21 17.79 -28.50 28.94
C GLY A 21 17.09 -27.16 28.80
N ILE A 22 16.46 -26.95 27.65
CA ILE A 22 15.52 -25.84 27.49
C ILE A 22 14.39 -26.03 28.52
N PRO A 23 14.07 -25.02 29.35
CA PRO A 23 13.00 -25.13 30.34
C PRO A 23 11.65 -25.32 29.65
N THR A 24 10.70 -25.97 30.34
CA THR A 24 9.30 -26.01 29.92
C THR A 24 8.78 -24.59 29.66
N GLY A 25 8.05 -24.42 28.55
CA GLY A 25 7.63 -23.12 28.02
C GLY A 25 8.66 -22.45 27.11
N GLY A 26 9.90 -22.94 27.05
CA GLY A 26 10.91 -22.45 26.12
C GLY A 26 10.54 -22.75 24.67
N ILE A 27 10.64 -21.73 23.81
CA ILE A 27 10.31 -21.81 22.39
C ILE A 27 11.59 -21.74 21.55
N ILE A 28 11.72 -22.64 20.58
CA ILE A 28 12.82 -22.63 19.61
C ILE A 28 12.27 -22.63 18.18
N MET A 29 13.12 -22.23 17.23
CA MET A 29 12.87 -22.43 15.80
C MET A 29 13.26 -23.86 15.41
N TRP A 30 12.40 -24.51 14.63
CA TRP A 30 12.52 -25.89 14.18
C TRP A 30 12.44 -25.97 12.66
N SER A 31 13.47 -26.55 12.04
CA SER A 31 13.57 -26.72 10.58
C SER A 31 13.10 -28.09 10.08
N GLY A 32 12.83 -29.04 10.99
CA GLY A 32 12.30 -30.34 10.63
C GLY A 32 10.80 -30.33 10.31
N SER A 33 10.28 -31.50 9.94
CA SER A 33 8.85 -31.65 9.65
C SER A 33 8.00 -31.44 10.91
N ILE A 34 6.89 -30.72 10.77
CA ILE A 34 5.86 -30.57 11.81
C ILE A 34 5.16 -31.91 12.15
N ALA A 35 5.23 -32.90 11.25
CA ALA A 35 4.71 -34.24 11.51
C ALA A 35 5.61 -35.06 12.46
N ASN A 36 6.88 -34.67 12.61
CA ASN A 36 7.89 -35.39 13.39
C ASN A 36 8.51 -34.45 14.44
N ILE A 37 7.67 -33.80 15.24
CA ILE A 37 8.13 -32.99 16.37
C ILE A 37 8.67 -33.93 17.45
N PRO A 38 9.87 -33.67 18.01
CA PRO A 38 10.46 -34.53 19.03
C PRO A 38 9.58 -34.66 20.28
N ASP A 39 9.63 -35.83 20.92
CA ASP A 39 8.92 -36.08 22.17
C ASP A 39 9.25 -35.01 23.23
N GLY A 40 8.21 -34.57 23.95
CA GLY A 40 8.32 -33.51 24.95
C GLY A 40 8.34 -32.09 24.37
N TRP A 41 8.07 -31.93 23.07
CA TRP A 41 7.83 -30.64 22.42
C TRP A 41 6.44 -30.63 21.76
N ALA A 42 5.87 -29.43 21.59
CA ALA A 42 4.63 -29.23 20.86
C ALA A 42 4.78 -28.09 19.85
N LEU A 43 4.01 -28.13 18.76
CA LEU A 43 3.90 -27.01 17.83
C LEU A 43 3.28 -25.80 18.55
N CYS A 44 3.81 -24.61 18.30
CA CYS A 44 3.19 -23.36 18.75
C CYS A 44 1.97 -23.02 17.88
N ASP A 45 0.86 -23.71 18.09
CA ASP A 45 -0.39 -23.58 17.33
C ASP A 45 -1.61 -23.19 18.17
N GLY A 46 -1.42 -22.91 19.46
CA GLY A 46 -2.49 -22.59 20.41
C GLY A 46 -3.00 -23.80 21.20
N SER A 47 -2.60 -25.02 20.83
CA SER A 47 -2.91 -26.24 21.57
C SER A 47 -1.88 -26.50 22.68
N ASN A 48 -2.19 -27.40 23.62
CA ASN A 48 -1.27 -27.84 24.69
C ASN A 48 -0.67 -26.69 25.53
N GLY A 49 -1.39 -25.57 25.65
CA GLY A 49 -0.93 -24.38 26.37
C GLY A 49 0.16 -23.57 25.65
N THR A 50 0.46 -23.90 24.39
CA THR A 50 1.39 -23.13 23.54
C THR A 50 0.73 -21.84 23.03
N PRO A 51 1.50 -20.78 22.71
CA PRO A 51 0.99 -19.67 21.90
C PRO A 51 0.81 -20.13 20.44
N ASP A 52 -0.14 -19.54 19.72
CA ASP A 52 -0.22 -19.72 18.26
C ASP A 52 0.76 -18.74 17.58
N LEU A 53 1.85 -19.28 17.04
CA LEU A 53 2.91 -18.53 16.35
C LEU A 53 2.97 -18.84 14.85
N ARG A 54 2.01 -19.61 14.31
CA ARG A 54 1.93 -19.88 12.87
C ARG A 54 1.70 -18.57 12.11
N ASP A 55 2.39 -18.41 10.99
CA ASP A 55 2.32 -17.24 10.11
C ASP A 55 2.57 -15.89 10.80
N ARG A 56 3.33 -15.88 11.89
CA ARG A 56 3.64 -14.68 12.67
C ARG A 56 5.13 -14.38 12.70
N PHE A 57 5.45 -13.09 12.67
CA PHE A 57 6.78 -12.59 12.95
C PHE A 57 6.89 -12.25 14.44
N VAL A 58 7.89 -12.79 15.14
CA VAL A 58 8.05 -12.59 16.58
C VAL A 58 8.68 -11.22 16.86
N VAL A 59 8.03 -10.44 17.73
CA VAL A 59 8.55 -9.19 18.27
C VAL A 59 8.86 -9.37 19.76
N GLY A 60 9.95 -8.75 20.24
CA GLY A 60 10.28 -8.74 21.65
C GLY A 60 9.21 -8.00 22.46
N ALA A 61 8.69 -8.64 23.51
CA ALA A 61 7.77 -8.01 24.44
C ALA A 61 8.50 -6.90 25.24
N GLY A 62 7.76 -5.84 25.59
CA GLY A 62 8.28 -4.67 26.30
C GLY A 62 7.15 -3.73 26.74
N SER A 63 7.42 -2.43 26.84
CA SER A 63 6.41 -1.44 27.23
C SER A 63 5.30 -1.26 26.20
N THR A 64 5.62 -1.41 24.91
CA THR A 64 4.68 -1.24 23.80
C THR A 64 3.93 -2.52 23.45
N TYR A 65 4.62 -3.67 23.53
CA TYR A 65 4.07 -4.97 23.16
C TYR A 65 4.02 -5.87 24.39
N ALA A 66 2.81 -6.12 24.90
CA ALA A 66 2.62 -7.08 25.98
C ALA A 66 2.95 -8.51 25.50
N VAL A 67 3.30 -9.41 26.42
CA VAL A 67 3.47 -10.83 26.11
C VAL A 67 2.18 -11.38 25.51
N GLY A 68 2.28 -12.04 24.36
CA GLY A 68 1.13 -12.60 23.65
C GLY A 68 0.32 -11.59 22.83
N ALA A 69 0.70 -10.30 22.83
CA ALA A 69 0.08 -9.33 21.92
C ALA A 69 0.32 -9.73 20.46
N THR A 70 -0.70 -9.57 19.63
CA THR A 70 -0.64 -9.86 18.19
C THR A 70 -1.02 -8.62 17.39
N GLY A 71 -0.58 -8.55 16.14
CA GLY A 71 -0.85 -7.43 15.24
C GLY A 71 -0.12 -7.57 13.91
N GLY A 72 -0.13 -6.50 13.13
CA GLY A 72 0.43 -6.47 11.78
C GLY A 72 -0.55 -6.97 10.71
N ALA A 73 -0.13 -6.85 9.45
CA ALA A 73 -0.89 -7.30 8.29
C ALA A 73 0.05 -7.91 7.26
N ALA A 74 -0.33 -9.07 6.70
CA ALA A 74 0.41 -9.73 5.63
C ALA A 74 0.31 -8.95 4.31
N THR A 75 -0.82 -8.30 4.06
CA THR A 75 -1.04 -7.45 2.89
C THR A 75 -1.59 -6.10 3.29
N VAL A 76 -1.25 -5.04 2.55
CA VAL A 76 -1.72 -3.68 2.81
C VAL A 76 -2.29 -3.08 1.52
N ALA A 77 -3.53 -2.59 1.59
CA ALA A 77 -4.12 -1.77 0.53
C ALA A 77 -3.81 -0.29 0.79
N LEU A 78 -3.40 0.43 -0.26
CA LEU A 78 -3.19 1.87 -0.18
C LEU A 78 -4.53 2.60 -0.19
N THR A 79 -4.70 3.50 0.77
CA THR A 79 -5.84 4.42 0.85
C THR A 79 -5.49 5.77 0.26
N THR A 80 -6.51 6.57 -0.09
CA THR A 80 -6.30 7.95 -0.55
C THR A 80 -5.52 8.80 0.44
N ALA A 81 -5.68 8.58 1.74
CA ALA A 81 -4.93 9.29 2.78
C ALA A 81 -3.43 8.96 2.80
N GLN A 82 -3.04 7.83 2.20
CA GLN A 82 -1.64 7.40 2.09
C GLN A 82 -1.00 7.80 0.74
N MET A 83 -1.75 8.47 -0.15
CA MET A 83 -1.21 8.98 -1.41
C MET A 83 -0.62 10.39 -1.20
N PRO A 84 0.64 10.63 -1.56
CA PRO A 84 1.19 11.99 -1.58
C PRO A 84 0.37 12.92 -2.48
N ALA A 85 0.36 14.22 -2.12
CA ALA A 85 -0.24 15.25 -2.95
C ALA A 85 0.40 15.24 -4.35
N HIS A 86 -0.44 15.20 -5.39
CA HIS A 86 -0.03 15.18 -6.78
C HIS A 86 -1.01 16.00 -7.63
N THR A 87 -0.60 16.34 -8.86
CA THR A 87 -1.43 17.13 -9.78
C THR A 87 -1.55 16.43 -11.13
N HIS A 88 -2.65 16.67 -11.82
CA HIS A 88 -2.87 16.27 -13.20
C HIS A 88 -2.87 17.52 -14.06
N THR A 89 -2.08 17.55 -15.13
CA THR A 89 -2.08 18.64 -16.09
C THR A 89 -2.68 18.17 -17.41
N GLY A 90 -3.42 19.05 -18.06
CA GLY A 90 -4.08 18.77 -19.32
C GLY A 90 -4.43 20.05 -20.05
N THR A 91 -4.46 19.99 -21.37
CA THR A 91 -4.90 21.09 -22.22
C THR A 91 -6.06 20.63 -23.10
N THR A 92 -6.93 21.56 -23.44
CA THR A 92 -8.03 21.37 -24.37
C THR A 92 -7.82 22.29 -25.56
N ASN A 93 -8.22 21.89 -26.78
CA ASN A 93 -7.89 22.68 -27.98
C ASN A 93 -8.66 24.00 -28.00
N THR A 94 -8.05 25.10 -28.39
CA THR A 94 -8.68 26.44 -28.41
C THR A 94 -9.70 26.66 -29.55
N THR A 95 -10.25 25.61 -30.17
CA THR A 95 -11.17 25.78 -31.31
C THR A 95 -12.58 26.06 -30.81
N GLY A 96 -12.97 27.34 -30.84
CA GLY A 96 -14.39 27.70 -30.76
C GLY A 96 -14.71 29.12 -31.18
N ALA A 97 -14.05 29.55 -32.25
CA ALA A 97 -14.51 30.66 -33.06
C ALA A 97 -14.28 30.26 -34.51
N HIS A 98 -15.34 30.14 -35.30
CA HIS A 98 -15.23 29.92 -36.73
C HIS A 98 -16.30 30.70 -37.48
N THR A 99 -16.03 30.97 -38.77
CA THR A 99 -16.93 31.69 -39.67
C THR A 99 -17.27 30.80 -40.86
N HIS A 100 -18.46 31.01 -41.43
CA HIS A 100 -18.87 30.35 -42.67
C HIS A 100 -18.95 31.36 -43.79
N ASN A 101 -18.42 31.01 -44.96
CA ASN A 101 -18.62 31.77 -46.18
C ASN A 101 -19.90 31.27 -46.86
N TYR A 102 -20.80 32.17 -47.21
CA TYR A 102 -21.99 31.87 -47.98
C TYR A 102 -22.15 32.88 -49.12
N THR A 103 -22.79 32.45 -50.20
CA THR A 103 -23.07 33.30 -51.36
C THR A 103 -24.52 33.77 -51.30
N ALA A 104 -24.73 35.07 -51.25
CA ALA A 104 -26.08 35.65 -51.25
C ALA A 104 -26.38 36.29 -52.62
N ALA A 105 -27.51 35.90 -53.22
CA ALA A 105 -28.04 36.57 -54.41
C ALA A 105 -28.84 37.80 -53.98
N GLY A 106 -28.32 39.00 -54.26
CA GLY A 106 -29.00 40.25 -53.96
C GLY A 106 -30.18 40.48 -54.91
N TRP A 107 -31.41 40.39 -54.40
CA TRP A 107 -32.58 40.94 -55.08
C TRP A 107 -32.85 42.33 -54.49
N GLY A 108 -32.55 43.37 -55.27
CA GLY A 108 -32.78 44.75 -54.87
C GLY A 108 -34.27 45.03 -54.67
N GLY A 109 -34.71 45.13 -53.42
CA GLY A 109 -36.12 45.40 -53.11
C GLY A 109 -36.46 45.21 -51.63
N GLY A 110 -35.72 45.85 -50.73
CA GLY A 110 -36.07 45.84 -49.30
C GLY A 110 -35.12 46.70 -48.48
N SER A 111 -35.68 47.52 -47.58
CA SER A 111 -34.94 48.39 -46.68
C SER A 111 -34.23 47.60 -45.58
N GLY A 112 -33.04 47.09 -45.89
CA GLY A 112 -32.05 46.58 -44.94
C GLY A 112 -30.69 47.14 -45.32
N ASN A 113 -29.92 47.62 -44.35
CA ASN A 113 -28.63 48.26 -44.57
C ASN A 113 -27.57 47.22 -44.99
N PHE A 114 -27.53 46.87 -46.27
CA PHE A 114 -26.45 46.10 -46.87
C PHE A 114 -25.36 47.06 -47.36
N SER A 115 -24.40 47.37 -46.49
CA SER A 115 -23.24 48.16 -46.85
C SER A 115 -22.16 47.29 -47.50
N CYS A 116 -22.34 46.89 -48.76
CA CYS A 116 -21.24 46.85 -49.71
C CYS A 116 -21.73 46.81 -51.18
N CYS A 117 -21.17 47.76 -51.94
CA CYS A 117 -21.05 47.91 -53.39
C CYS A 117 -22.13 47.32 -54.34
N ALA A 118 -22.69 48.23 -55.14
CA ALA A 118 -23.55 48.01 -56.30
C ALA A 118 -22.87 47.21 -57.45
N SER A 119 -22.57 45.92 -57.24
CA SER A 119 -22.09 45.02 -58.28
C SER A 119 -23.10 43.91 -58.54
N TRP A 120 -23.52 43.77 -59.80
CA TRP A 120 -24.43 42.74 -60.28
C TRP A 120 -23.67 41.41 -60.38
N GLY A 121 -23.63 40.64 -59.29
CA GLY A 121 -22.95 39.34 -59.25
C GLY A 121 -23.09 38.62 -57.91
N ASN A 122 -22.78 37.32 -57.90
CA ASN A 122 -22.76 36.49 -56.68
C ASN A 122 -21.74 37.06 -55.68
N MET A 123 -22.19 37.46 -54.48
CA MET A 123 -21.33 38.01 -53.43
C MET A 123 -21.05 36.97 -52.34
N THR A 124 -19.78 36.77 -51.99
CA THR A 124 -19.36 35.92 -50.87
C THR A 124 -19.32 36.75 -49.58
N GLN A 125 -20.13 36.38 -48.59
CA GLN A 125 -20.18 37.00 -47.25
C GLN A 125 -19.79 35.99 -46.18
N ALA A 126 -19.19 36.47 -45.09
CA ALA A 126 -18.86 35.64 -43.93
C ALA A 126 -19.87 35.86 -42.80
N THR A 127 -20.29 34.80 -42.11
CA THR A 127 -21.00 34.94 -40.83
C THR A 127 -20.12 35.63 -39.79
N THR A 128 -20.71 36.29 -38.81
CA THR A 128 -19.96 36.71 -37.61
C THR A 128 -19.40 35.50 -36.89
N SER A 129 -18.22 35.63 -36.27
CA SER A 129 -17.69 34.60 -35.39
C SER A 129 -18.65 34.42 -34.21
N SER A 130 -19.19 33.22 -34.04
CA SER A 130 -19.93 32.84 -32.84
C SER A 130 -19.35 31.54 -32.30
N GLY A 131 -19.24 31.46 -30.97
CA GLY A 131 -18.80 30.26 -30.31
C GLY A 131 -18.51 30.53 -28.85
N ASN A 132 -19.57 30.62 -28.05
CA ASN A 132 -19.42 30.34 -26.63
C ASN A 132 -19.41 28.83 -26.48
N HIS A 133 -18.27 28.23 -26.17
CA HIS A 133 -18.15 26.80 -25.91
C HIS A 133 -17.36 26.56 -24.62
N SER A 134 -17.51 25.36 -24.08
CA SER A 134 -16.79 24.92 -22.89
C SER A 134 -15.93 23.72 -23.25
N HIS A 135 -14.78 23.64 -22.59
CA HIS A 135 -13.94 22.46 -22.63
C HIS A 135 -14.08 21.69 -21.33
N THR A 136 -14.23 20.37 -21.45
CA THR A 136 -14.15 19.47 -20.31
C THR A 136 -12.86 18.67 -20.43
N PHE A 137 -12.09 18.64 -19.35
CA PHE A 137 -10.95 17.75 -19.20
C PHE A 137 -11.25 16.79 -18.06
N THR A 138 -11.21 15.50 -18.34
CA THR A 138 -11.46 14.43 -17.36
C THR A 138 -10.40 13.36 -17.57
N THR A 139 -9.73 12.98 -16.50
CA THR A 139 -8.83 11.82 -16.50
C THR A 139 -9.60 10.57 -16.10
N ALA A 140 -9.20 9.42 -16.62
CA ALA A 140 -9.71 8.14 -16.15
C ALA A 140 -9.17 7.86 -14.73
N ALA A 141 -9.96 7.16 -13.92
CA ALA A 141 -9.46 6.57 -12.69
C ALA A 141 -8.40 5.51 -13.02
N THR A 142 -7.30 5.51 -12.27
CA THR A 142 -6.22 4.53 -12.40
C THR A 142 -5.89 3.95 -11.03
N GLY A 143 -5.40 2.71 -11.02
CA GLY A 143 -5.13 1.92 -9.83
C GLY A 143 -6.26 0.95 -9.55
N SER A 144 -5.90 -0.30 -9.24
CA SER A 144 -6.88 -1.35 -8.92
C SER A 144 -7.34 -1.31 -7.46
N GLY A 145 -6.61 -0.58 -6.59
CA GLY A 145 -6.86 -0.58 -5.15
C GLY A 145 -6.51 -1.90 -4.46
N GLU A 146 -5.91 -2.84 -5.18
CA GLU A 146 -5.53 -4.16 -4.65
C GLU A 146 -4.43 -4.04 -3.59
N ALA A 147 -4.53 -4.88 -2.57
CA ALA A 147 -3.50 -4.95 -1.53
C ALA A 147 -2.21 -5.54 -2.09
N HIS A 148 -1.08 -5.02 -1.64
CA HIS A 148 0.24 -5.59 -1.94
C HIS A 148 0.77 -6.40 -0.76
N GLU A 149 1.66 -7.36 -1.06
CA GLU A 149 2.42 -8.11 -0.06
C GLU A 149 3.25 -7.15 0.79
N ASN A 150 3.20 -7.33 2.12
CA ASN A 150 3.87 -6.48 3.11
C ASN A 150 5.02 -7.22 3.82
N ARG A 151 5.21 -8.51 3.56
CA ARG A 151 6.31 -9.28 4.14
C ARG A 151 7.59 -9.09 3.32
N PRO A 152 8.75 -8.91 3.99
CA PRO A 152 10.03 -9.06 3.30
C PRO A 152 10.21 -10.52 2.85
N PRO A 153 11.18 -10.81 1.95
CA PRO A 153 11.57 -12.18 1.65
C PRO A 153 11.84 -12.97 2.94
N TYR A 154 11.23 -14.16 3.07
CA TYR A 154 11.29 -14.94 4.30
C TYR A 154 11.59 -16.42 4.04
N TYR A 155 12.13 -17.08 5.05
CA TYR A 155 12.31 -18.53 5.11
C TYR A 155 11.49 -19.08 6.29
N ALA A 156 10.57 -20.01 6.03
CA ALA A 156 9.66 -20.50 7.04
C ALA A 156 10.29 -21.61 7.89
N LEU A 157 10.28 -21.40 9.20
CA LEU A 157 10.59 -22.42 10.22
C LEU A 157 9.37 -22.57 11.12
N ALA A 158 9.19 -23.76 11.70
CA ALA A 158 8.18 -23.96 12.73
C ALA A 158 8.67 -23.38 14.07
N TYR A 159 7.76 -22.91 14.90
CA TYR A 159 8.02 -22.67 16.30
C TYR A 159 7.51 -23.86 17.11
N ILE A 160 8.37 -24.44 17.94
CA ILE A 160 7.98 -25.51 18.86
C ILE A 160 8.32 -25.10 20.30
N MET A 161 7.47 -25.49 21.24
CA MET A 161 7.60 -25.20 22.66
C MET A 161 7.89 -26.47 23.44
N LYS A 162 8.85 -26.40 24.37
CA LYS A 162 9.11 -27.48 25.32
C LYS A 162 7.93 -27.62 26.27
N LEU A 163 7.32 -28.80 26.31
CA LEU A 163 6.26 -29.15 27.25
C LEU A 163 6.80 -29.40 28.67
#